data_AF-A0A7D9J4T9-F1
#
_entry.id   AF-A0A7D9J4T9-F1
#
_cell.length_a   1.000
_cell.length_b   1.000
_cell.length_c   1.000
_cell.angle_alpha   90.00
_cell.angle_beta   90.00
_cell.angle_gamma   90.00
#
_symmetry.space_group_name_H-M   'P 1'
#
loop_
_entity.id
_entity.type
_entity.pdbx_description
1 polymer ?
#
loop_
_entity_poly.entity_id
_entity_poly.type
_entity_poly.pdbx_seq_one_letter_code
_entity_poly.pdbx_strand_id
1 'polypeptide(L)'
;MRERDFHKKKAVKNNSNMHWIKFRAIRNKVNSELKKAKKNYFCNKIKDCVRVKDPKQSWKLINNLLGKNNKSNNISQLKVEDVIISDDIKIAESFNDFFVNIGAKLANEIEINSTDFTSLQSVPSRPDIQFKFSEISTHEVCLQLRNLKTSKST
;
A
#
# COMPACT_ATOMS: atom_id res chain seq x y z
N MET A 1 34.47 17.71 -3.25
CA MET A 1 33.48 18.53 -4.01
C MET A 1 34.12 19.79 -4.60
N ARG A 2 34.83 20.62 -3.82
CA ARG A 2 35.58 21.79 -4.31
C ARG A 2 36.57 21.51 -5.46
N GLU A 3 37.38 20.46 -5.36
CA GLU A 3 38.33 20.07 -6.44
C GLU A 3 37.63 19.63 -7.73
N ARG A 4 36.51 18.91 -7.63
CA ARG A 4 35.70 18.52 -8.80
C ARG A 4 35.29 19.75 -9.58
N ASP A 5 34.75 20.75 -8.87
CA ASP A 5 34.23 21.96 -9.47
C ASP A 5 35.35 22.85 -10.01
N PHE A 6 36.50 22.88 -9.33
CA PHE A 6 37.71 23.52 -9.82
C PHE A 6 38.16 22.96 -11.18
N HIS A 7 38.32 21.63 -11.28
CA HIS A 7 38.75 21.01 -12.54
C HIS A 7 37.70 21.12 -13.64
N LYS A 8 36.41 21.09 -13.30
CA LYS A 8 35.32 21.36 -14.27
C LYS A 8 35.45 22.77 -14.84
N LYS A 9 35.61 23.80 -13.99
CA LYS A 9 35.75 25.20 -14.42
C LYS A 9 36.99 25.40 -15.31
N LYS A 10 38.13 24.82 -14.94
CA LYS A 10 39.38 24.90 -15.72
C LYS A 10 39.31 24.14 -17.05
N ALA A 11 38.66 22.97 -17.08
CA ALA A 11 38.46 22.20 -18.30
C ALA A 11 37.63 22.96 -19.34
N VAL A 12 36.53 23.59 -18.89
CA VAL A 12 35.63 24.38 -19.75
C VAL A 12 36.32 25.67 -20.21
N LYS A 13 36.97 26.42 -19.31
CA LYS A 13 37.59 27.70 -19.65
C LYS A 13 38.75 27.56 -20.63
N ASN A 14 39.56 26.51 -20.49
CA ASN A 14 40.82 26.38 -21.24
C ASN A 14 40.78 25.24 -22.29
N ASN A 15 39.61 24.66 -22.56
CA ASN A 15 39.42 23.45 -23.37
C ASN A 15 40.46 22.34 -23.11
N SER A 16 40.83 22.15 -21.83
CA SER A 16 41.96 21.30 -21.45
C SER A 16 41.53 19.86 -21.23
N ASN A 17 42.00 18.96 -22.10
CA ASN A 17 41.74 17.52 -21.96
C ASN A 17 42.27 16.94 -20.63
N MET A 18 43.42 17.42 -20.15
CA MET A 18 44.00 17.00 -18.87
C MET A 18 43.08 17.32 -17.69
N HIS A 19 42.46 18.49 -17.68
CA HIS A 19 41.47 18.84 -16.66
C HIS A 19 40.17 18.04 -16.80
N TRP A 20 39.75 17.67 -18.02
CA TRP A 20 38.62 16.76 -18.23
C TRP A 20 38.85 15.36 -17.66
N ILE A 21 40.06 14.81 -17.81
CA ILE A 21 40.44 13.51 -17.22
C ILE A 21 40.38 13.59 -15.68
N LYS A 22 41.00 14.62 -15.09
CA LYS A 22 40.98 14.84 -13.63
C LYS A 22 39.56 15.03 -13.10
N PHE A 23 38.74 15.83 -13.78
CA PHE A 23 37.33 16.01 -13.42
C PHE A 23 36.57 14.69 -13.39
N ARG A 24 36.71 13.84 -14.42
CA ARG A 24 36.03 12.53 -14.49
C ARG A 24 36.43 11.62 -13.34
N ALA A 25 37.73 11.53 -13.05
CA ALA A 25 38.26 10.73 -11.95
C ALA A 25 37.71 11.20 -10.59
N ILE A 26 37.79 12.51 -10.31
CA ILE A 26 37.32 13.09 -9.05
C ILE A 26 35.80 12.98 -8.93
N ARG A 27 35.04 13.19 -10.01
CA ARG A 27 33.59 13.01 -10.03
C ARG A 27 33.22 11.57 -9.68
N ASN A 28 33.90 10.58 -10.25
CA ASN A 28 33.66 9.17 -9.95
C ASN A 28 33.97 8.85 -8.48
N LYS A 29 35.09 9.35 -7.96
CA LYS A 29 35.47 9.21 -6.55
C LYS A 29 34.40 9.81 -5.62
N VAL A 30 34.01 11.06 -5.84
CA VAL A 30 32.96 11.74 -5.06
C VAL A 30 31.64 10.99 -5.14
N ASN A 31 31.24 10.52 -6.31
CA ASN A 31 30.00 9.75 -6.46
C ASN A 31 30.07 8.41 -5.71
N SER A 32 31.22 7.74 -5.73
CA SER A 32 31.45 6.50 -4.98
C SER A 32 31.36 6.74 -3.47
N GLU A 33 32.04 7.77 -2.98
CA GLU A 33 32.00 8.18 -1.56
C GLU A 33 30.57 8.56 -1.13
N LEU A 34 29.84 9.30 -1.96
CA LEU A 34 28.46 9.67 -1.69
C LEU A 34 27.54 8.44 -1.62
N LYS A 35 27.68 7.49 -2.54
CA LYS A 35 26.92 6.23 -2.52
C LYS A 35 27.24 5.43 -1.26
N LYS A 36 28.53 5.33 -0.88
CA LYS A 36 28.97 4.65 0.34
C LYS A 36 28.41 5.32 1.60
N ALA A 37 28.49 6.65 1.68
CA ALA A 37 27.97 7.42 2.81
C ALA A 37 26.44 7.24 2.96
N LYS A 38 25.69 7.34 1.85
CA LYS A 38 24.23 7.09 1.85
C LYS A 38 23.90 5.68 2.32
N LYS A 39 24.57 4.66 1.77
CA LYS A 39 24.39 3.26 2.18
C LYS A 39 24.63 3.11 3.69
N ASN A 40 25.77 3.60 4.17
CA ASN A 40 26.14 3.50 5.58
C ASN A 40 25.11 4.16 6.50
N TYR A 41 24.64 5.36 6.14
CA TYR A 41 23.61 6.06 6.90
C TYR A 41 22.33 5.22 7.06
N PHE A 42 21.76 4.73 5.97
CA PHE A 42 20.52 3.95 6.01
C PHE A 42 20.72 2.59 6.70
N CYS A 43 21.82 1.89 6.42
CA CYS A 43 22.13 0.63 7.10
C CYS A 43 22.25 0.81 8.61
N ASN A 44 22.95 1.86 9.07
CA ASN A 44 23.11 2.13 10.50
C ASN A 44 21.77 2.49 11.15
N LYS A 45 20.98 3.36 10.52
CA LYS A 45 19.65 3.71 11.01
C LYS A 45 18.70 2.51 11.12
N ILE A 46 18.70 1.63 10.13
CA ILE A 46 17.89 0.40 10.18
C ILE A 46 18.37 -0.51 11.32
N LYS A 47 19.69 -0.70 11.48
CA LYS A 47 20.25 -1.46 12.60
C LYS A 47 19.85 -0.88 13.96
N ASP A 48 19.87 0.44 14.11
CA ASP A 48 19.42 1.12 15.32
C ASP A 48 17.94 0.86 15.61
N CYS A 49 17.06 0.94 14.60
CA CYS A 49 15.64 0.64 14.77
C CYS A 49 15.39 -0.81 15.18
N VAL A 50 16.17 -1.76 14.63
CA VAL A 50 16.12 -3.18 15.06
C VAL A 50 16.56 -3.32 16.52
N ARG A 51 17.64 -2.65 16.94
CA ARG A 51 18.12 -2.68 18.34
C ARG A 51 17.06 -2.16 19.32
N VAL A 52 16.36 -1.09 18.95
CA VAL A 52 15.32 -0.46 19.80
C VAL A 52 13.97 -1.18 19.68
N LYS A 53 13.85 -2.23 18.85
CA LYS A 53 12.61 -2.95 18.54
C LYS A 53 11.49 -2.02 18.04
N ASP A 54 11.84 -1.07 17.18
CA ASP A 54 10.90 -0.15 16.54
C ASP A 54 10.70 -0.48 15.04
N PRO A 55 9.79 -1.43 14.72
CA PRO A 55 9.50 -1.80 13.34
C PRO A 55 8.82 -0.67 12.56
N LYS A 56 8.06 0.21 13.22
CA LYS A 56 7.35 1.32 12.57
C LYS A 56 8.34 2.32 12.00
N GLN A 57 9.35 2.69 12.77
CA GLN A 57 10.41 3.59 12.32
C GLN A 57 11.27 2.95 11.21
N SER A 58 11.50 1.63 11.28
CA SER A 58 12.19 0.88 10.22
C SER A 58 11.44 0.96 8.89
N TRP A 59 10.13 0.71 8.91
CA TRP A 59 9.29 0.81 7.72
C TRP A 59 9.18 2.23 7.18
N LYS A 60 9.14 3.24 8.06
CA LYS A 60 9.19 4.65 7.65
C LYS A 60 10.49 4.97 6.90
N LEU A 61 11.63 4.50 7.39
CA LEU A 61 12.94 4.65 6.72
C LEU A 61 12.97 3.96 5.35
N ILE A 62 12.43 2.74 5.26
CA ILE A 62 12.34 1.98 4.00
C ILE A 62 11.43 2.68 3.00
N ASN A 63 10.25 3.14 3.43
CA ASN A 63 9.31 3.85 2.57
C ASN A 63 9.92 5.14 2.02
N ASN A 64 10.60 5.91 2.87
CA ASN A 64 11.34 7.10 2.46
C ASN A 64 12.44 6.77 1.43
N LEU A 65 13.17 5.66 1.62
CA LEU A 65 14.21 5.21 0.67
C LEU A 65 13.63 4.82 -0.69
N LEU A 66 12.47 4.15 -0.69
CA LEU A 66 11.77 3.72 -1.89
C LEU A 66 10.98 4.84 -2.57
N GLY A 67 10.96 6.05 -1.98
CA GLY A 67 10.11 7.14 -2.46
C GLY A 67 8.62 6.84 -2.32
N LYS A 68 8.25 5.86 -1.49
CA LYS A 68 6.86 5.53 -1.11
C LYS A 68 6.36 6.49 -0.04
N ASN A 69 6.62 7.78 -0.25
CA ASN A 69 6.02 8.81 0.55
C ASN A 69 4.55 8.78 0.12
N ASN A 70 3.66 8.32 1.00
CA ASN A 70 2.23 8.38 0.75
C ASN A 70 1.90 9.85 0.49
N LYS A 71 1.77 10.24 -0.78
CA LYS A 71 1.06 11.46 -1.11
C LYS A 71 -0.33 11.22 -0.54
N SER A 72 -0.77 12.10 0.34
CA SER A 72 -2.16 12.06 0.76
C SER A 72 -2.98 12.31 -0.50
N ASN A 73 -3.57 11.25 -1.05
CA ASN A 73 -4.58 11.38 -2.09
C ASN A 73 -5.85 11.87 -1.41
N ASN A 74 -5.81 13.12 -0.94
CA ASN A 74 -6.98 13.77 -0.38
C ASN A 74 -7.90 14.07 -1.56
N ILE A 75 -9.14 13.59 -1.45
CA ILE A 75 -10.18 13.88 -2.42
C ILE A 75 -10.52 15.36 -2.24
N SER A 76 -10.14 16.19 -3.23
CA SER A 76 -10.43 17.63 -3.16
C SER A 76 -11.81 17.97 -3.71
N GLN A 77 -12.35 17.10 -4.57
CA GLN A 77 -13.64 17.28 -5.22
C GLN A 77 -14.28 15.92 -5.53
N LEU A 78 -15.59 15.86 -5.45
CA LEU A 78 -16.43 14.72 -5.82
C LEU A 78 -17.51 15.20 -6.79
N LYS A 79 -17.64 14.56 -7.95
CA LYS A 79 -18.76 14.80 -8.86
C LYS A 79 -19.87 13.79 -8.52
N VAL A 80 -20.99 14.29 -8.02
CA VAL A 80 -22.21 13.49 -7.79
C VAL A 80 -23.24 13.98 -8.79
N GLU A 81 -23.67 13.09 -9.68
CA GLU A 81 -24.51 13.43 -10.84
C GLU A 81 -23.86 14.54 -11.69
N ASP A 82 -24.42 15.76 -11.72
CA ASP A 82 -23.86 16.93 -12.42
C ASP A 82 -23.36 18.05 -11.51
N VAL A 83 -23.30 17.80 -10.19
CA VAL A 83 -22.80 18.76 -9.21
C VAL A 83 -21.39 18.39 -8.75
N ILE A 84 -20.49 19.37 -8.74
CA ILE A 84 -19.15 19.24 -8.17
C ILE A 84 -19.19 19.71 -6.72
N ILE A 85 -18.90 18.78 -5.81
CA ILE A 85 -18.83 19.03 -4.37
C ILE A 85 -17.35 19.12 -3.99
N SER A 86 -16.96 20.20 -3.32
CA SER A 86 -15.57 20.42 -2.85
C SER A 86 -15.47 20.58 -1.33
N ASP A 87 -16.59 20.49 -0.62
CA ASP A 87 -16.65 20.60 0.83
C ASP A 87 -16.45 19.20 1.45
N ASP A 88 -15.49 19.08 2.36
CA ASP A 88 -15.07 17.79 2.94
C ASP A 88 -16.22 17.07 3.67
N ILE A 89 -17.08 17.80 4.36
CA ILE A 89 -18.23 17.23 5.09
C ILE A 89 -19.23 16.70 4.08
N LYS A 90 -19.59 17.51 3.07
CA LYS A 90 -20.52 17.08 2.01
C LYS A 90 -19.99 15.90 1.19
N ILE A 91 -18.68 15.83 0.96
CA ILE A 91 -18.04 14.69 0.31
C ILE A 91 -18.24 13.43 1.17
N ALA A 92 -18.00 13.51 2.48
CA ALA A 92 -18.18 12.40 3.40
C ALA A 92 -19.65 11.94 3.48
N GLU A 93 -20.58 12.89 3.57
CA GLU A 93 -22.03 12.63 3.55
C GLU A 93 -22.44 11.95 2.24
N SER A 94 -21.98 12.44 1.09
CA SER A 94 -22.27 11.85 -0.21
C SER A 94 -21.75 10.41 -0.33
N PHE A 95 -20.56 10.12 0.22
CA PHE A 95 -20.04 8.76 0.28
C PHE A 95 -20.91 7.86 1.15
N ASN A 96 -21.29 8.33 2.34
CA ASN A 96 -22.14 7.58 3.25
C ASN A 96 -23.48 7.24 2.58
N ASP A 97 -24.14 8.23 1.99
CA ASP A 97 -25.43 8.06 1.33
C ASP A 97 -25.33 7.09 0.15
N PHE A 98 -24.26 7.16 -0.63
CA PHE A 98 -24.04 6.21 -1.72
C PHE A 98 -23.90 4.77 -1.20
N PHE A 99 -22.97 4.52 -0.26
CA PHE A 99 -22.64 3.16 0.17
C PHE A 99 -23.73 2.51 1.04
N VAL A 100 -24.51 3.30 1.80
CA VAL A 100 -25.65 2.77 2.56
C VAL A 100 -26.79 2.36 1.62
N ASN A 101 -27.04 3.14 0.56
CA ASN A 101 -28.23 2.96 -0.26
C ASN A 101 -28.00 2.12 -1.54
N ILE A 102 -26.76 1.95 -2.00
CA ILE A 102 -26.49 1.25 -3.27
C ILE A 102 -27.02 -0.19 -3.27
N GLY A 103 -26.95 -0.89 -2.14
CA GLY A 103 -27.47 -2.26 -2.03
C GLY A 103 -28.98 -2.33 -2.24
N ALA A 104 -29.74 -1.49 -1.53
CA ALA A 104 -31.19 -1.43 -1.67
C ALA A 104 -31.61 -0.95 -3.07
N LYS A 105 -30.90 0.04 -3.61
CA LYS A 105 -31.15 0.56 -4.96
C LYS A 105 -30.99 -0.53 -6.02
N LEU A 106 -29.88 -1.26 -6.00
CA LEU A 106 -29.62 -2.37 -6.93
C LEU A 106 -30.63 -3.50 -6.74
N ALA A 107 -31.01 -3.84 -5.50
CA ALA A 107 -32.00 -4.88 -5.23
C ALA A 107 -33.37 -4.55 -5.86
N ASN A 108 -33.77 -3.28 -5.83
CA ASN A 108 -35.03 -2.81 -6.42
C ASN A 108 -34.99 -2.71 -7.96
N GLU A 109 -33.79 -2.51 -8.55
CA GLU A 109 -33.59 -2.49 -10.00
C GLU A 109 -33.58 -3.89 -10.62
N ILE A 110 -33.39 -4.95 -9.82
CA ILE A 110 -33.49 -6.32 -10.29
C ILE A 110 -34.98 -6.64 -10.51
N GLU A 111 -35.37 -6.75 -11.78
CA GLU A 111 -36.68 -7.30 -12.14
C GLU A 111 -36.76 -8.74 -11.62
N ILE A 112 -37.57 -8.95 -10.59
CA ILE A 112 -38.02 -10.27 -10.18
C ILE A 112 -38.99 -10.74 -11.27
N ASN A 113 -38.44 -11.23 -12.37
CA ASN A 113 -39.20 -12.07 -13.27
C ASN A 113 -39.67 -13.23 -12.42
N SER A 114 -40.97 -13.27 -12.10
CA SER A 114 -41.63 -14.33 -11.36
C SER A 114 -41.70 -15.61 -12.21
N THR A 115 -40.62 -15.98 -12.89
CA THR A 115 -40.38 -17.37 -13.24
C THR A 115 -40.14 -18.04 -11.91
N ASP A 116 -41.23 -18.57 -11.37
CA ASP A 116 -41.26 -19.35 -10.15
C ASP A 116 -39.95 -20.14 -10.00
N PHE A 117 -39.30 -19.96 -8.86
CA PHE A 117 -38.18 -20.79 -8.40
C PHE A 117 -38.55 -22.29 -8.33
N THR A 118 -39.78 -22.67 -8.69
CA THR A 118 -40.22 -24.05 -8.92
C THR A 118 -39.43 -24.75 -10.03
N SER A 119 -38.80 -24.03 -10.97
CA SER A 119 -37.93 -24.67 -11.98
C SER A 119 -36.59 -25.17 -11.42
N LEU A 120 -36.18 -24.76 -10.21
CA LEU A 120 -35.03 -25.36 -9.50
C LEU A 120 -35.41 -26.58 -8.64
N GLN A 121 -36.69 -26.99 -8.60
CA GLN A 121 -37.11 -28.21 -7.89
C GLN A 121 -36.72 -29.52 -8.58
N SER A 122 -36.10 -29.48 -9.77
CA SER A 122 -35.55 -30.67 -10.41
C SER A 122 -34.04 -30.84 -10.17
N VAL A 123 -33.49 -30.31 -9.08
CA VAL A 123 -32.22 -30.88 -8.59
C VAL A 123 -32.56 -32.29 -8.12
N PRO A 124 -32.02 -33.36 -8.73
CA PRO A 124 -32.24 -34.70 -8.21
C PRO A 124 -31.77 -34.70 -6.77
N SER A 125 -32.70 -34.84 -5.83
CA SER A 125 -32.42 -35.00 -4.40
C SER A 125 -31.44 -36.15 -4.30
N ARG A 126 -30.15 -35.85 -4.10
CA ARG A 126 -29.13 -36.88 -3.89
C ARG A 126 -29.33 -37.35 -2.45
N PRO A 127 -29.96 -38.51 -2.22
CA PRO A 127 -30.32 -38.93 -0.86
C PRO A 127 -29.09 -39.10 0.05
N ASP A 128 -27.89 -39.24 -0.56
CA ASP A 128 -26.64 -39.49 0.13
C ASP A 128 -25.93 -38.26 0.71
N ILE A 129 -26.42 -37.04 0.49
CA ILE A 129 -25.76 -35.83 1.03
C ILE A 129 -26.77 -35.00 1.84
N GLN A 130 -27.07 -35.47 3.06
CA GLN A 130 -27.73 -34.63 4.06
C GLN A 130 -26.69 -33.75 4.74
N PHE A 131 -26.76 -32.44 4.51
CA PHE A 131 -26.06 -31.48 5.34
C PHE A 131 -26.71 -31.47 6.73
N LYS A 132 -25.98 -31.94 7.74
CA LYS A 132 -26.41 -31.92 9.15
C LYS A 132 -25.36 -31.22 9.98
N PHE A 133 -25.82 -30.37 10.89
CA PHE A 133 -24.98 -29.87 11.97
C PHE A 133 -24.86 -30.96 13.03
N SER A 134 -23.64 -31.24 13.47
CA SER A 134 -23.37 -32.06 14.65
C SER A 134 -23.13 -31.16 15.85
N GLU A 135 -23.63 -31.55 17.01
CA GLU A 135 -23.24 -30.91 18.26
C GLU A 135 -21.72 -31.02 18.46
N ILE A 136 -21.10 -29.94 18.89
CA ILE A 136 -19.67 -29.86 19.16
C ILE A 136 -19.45 -29.64 20.65
N SER A 137 -18.47 -30.34 21.23
CA SER A 137 -18.14 -30.18 22.65
C SER A 137 -17.43 -28.85 22.90
N THR A 138 -17.65 -28.29 24.10
CA THR A 138 -16.94 -27.08 24.56
C THR A 138 -15.42 -27.28 24.59
N HIS A 139 -14.97 -28.51 24.85
CA HIS A 139 -13.55 -28.88 24.81
C HIS A 139 -12.96 -28.74 23.40
N GLU A 140 -13.67 -29.26 22.39
CA GLU A 140 -13.25 -29.17 20.98
C GLU A 140 -13.14 -27.71 20.53
N VAL A 141 -14.14 -26.88 20.91
CA VAL A 141 -14.12 -25.43 20.64
C VAL A 141 -12.90 -24.77 21.29
N CYS A 142 -12.60 -25.08 22.57
CA CYS A 142 -11.44 -24.55 23.26
C CYS A 142 -10.12 -24.94 22.59
N LEU A 143 -9.99 -26.18 22.10
CA LEU A 143 -8.80 -26.63 21.37
C LEU A 143 -8.61 -25.85 20.07
N GLN A 144 -9.68 -25.67 19.28
CA GLN A 144 -9.59 -24.92 18.04
C GLN A 144 -9.23 -23.45 18.28
N LEU A 145 -9.79 -22.82 19.32
CA LEU A 145 -9.45 -21.45 19.70
C LEU A 145 -7.97 -21.30 20.09
N ARG A 146 -7.37 -22.29 20.78
CA ARG A 146 -5.94 -22.28 21.13
C ARG A 146 -5.02 -22.39 19.91
N ASN A 147 -5.49 -23.04 18.85
CA ASN A 147 -4.73 -23.22 17.61
C ASN A 147 -4.81 -21.99 16.68
N LEU A 148 -5.64 -20.99 17.00
CA LEU A 148 -5.69 -19.76 16.25
C LEU A 148 -4.39 -18.97 16.41
N LYS A 149 -3.77 -18.62 15.28
CA LYS A 149 -2.58 -17.77 15.26
C LYS A 149 -2.99 -16.34 15.64
N THR A 150 -2.72 -15.96 16.88
CA THR A 150 -2.92 -14.60 17.40
C THR A 150 -2.15 -13.54 16.61
N SER A 151 -1.09 -13.93 15.90
CA SER A 151 -0.29 -13.05 15.04
C SER A 151 -0.95 -12.68 13.70
N LYS A 152 -2.10 -13.26 13.35
CA LYS A 152 -2.84 -12.97 12.11
C LYS A 152 -4.20 -12.30 12.33
N SER A 153 -4.48 -11.87 13.56
CA SER A 153 -5.66 -11.06 13.87
C SER A 153 -5.24 -9.59 13.91
N THR A 154 -5.23 -8.96 12.73
CA THR A 154 -5.30 -7.51 12.52
C THR A 154 -5.85 -7.26 11.12
#